data_AF-A0A8H4ZPV0-F1
#
_entry.id   AF-A0A8H4ZPV0-F1
#
_cell.length_a   1.000
_cell.length_b   1.000
_cell.length_c   1.000
_cell.angle_alpha   90.00
_cell.angle_beta   90.00
_cell.angle_gamma   90.00
#
_symmetry.space_group_name_H-M   'P 1'
#
loop_
_entity.id
_entity.type
_entity.pdbx_description
1 polymer ?
#
loop_
_entity_poly.entity_id
_entity_poly.type
_entity_poly.pdbx_seq_one_letter_code
_entity_poly.pdbx_strand_id
1 'polypeptide(L)'
;MPEQYRGLVVERASEKDPKTANEDVVEDLNADQESEQIGSMKITAGFDEMVVWGHEAVADASADPYVRSMEEWLQMADRIHSYSPSADTTQK
;
A
#
# COMPACT_ATOMS: atom_id res chain seq x y z
N MET A 1 10.61 5.59 10.17
CA MET A 1 9.18 5.35 9.83
C MET A 1 8.37 5.47 11.11
N PRO A 2 7.09 5.85 11.08
CA PRO A 2 6.25 5.79 12.27
C PRO A 2 6.18 4.34 12.80
N GLU A 3 6.14 4.15 14.13
CA GLU A 3 6.35 2.84 14.78
C GLU A 3 5.40 1.72 14.31
N GLN A 4 4.20 2.08 13.84
CA GLN A 4 3.18 1.14 13.37
C GLN A 4 3.25 0.84 11.86
N TYR A 5 4.24 1.38 11.15
CA TYR A 5 4.36 1.31 9.70
C TYR A 5 5.71 0.71 9.27
N ARG A 6 5.71 0.02 8.14
CA ARG A 6 6.90 -0.59 7.54
C ARG A 6 7.13 -0.04 6.14
N GLY A 7 8.36 0.39 5.86
CA GLY A 7 8.77 0.76 4.51
C GLY A 7 9.07 -0.48 3.67
N LEU A 8 8.56 -0.54 2.43
CA LEU A 8 8.83 -1.62 1.48
C LEU A 8 9.22 -1.03 0.12
N VAL A 9 10.20 -1.65 -0.53
CA VAL A 9 10.54 -1.43 -1.92
C VAL A 9 9.90 -2.55 -2.74
N VAL A 10 9.13 -2.17 -3.76
CA VAL A 10 8.41 -3.10 -4.63
C VAL A 10 8.79 -2.86 -6.09
N GLU A 11 8.91 -3.93 -6.85
CA GLU A 11 9.13 -3.91 -8.29
C GLU A 11 7.95 -4.57 -9.00
N ARG A 12 7.61 -4.10 -10.21
CA ARG A 12 6.61 -4.76 -11.05
C ARG A 12 7.15 -6.14 -11.42
N ALA A 13 6.39 -7.18 -11.13
CA ALA A 13 6.72 -8.52 -11.60
C ALA A 13 6.61 -8.54 -13.12
N SER A 14 7.59 -9.13 -13.79
CA SER A 14 7.48 -9.39 -15.23
C SER A 14 6.20 -10.19 -15.49
N GLU A 15 5.40 -9.74 -16.45
CA GLU A 15 4.23 -10.48 -16.91
C GLU A 15 4.71 -11.85 -17.40
N LYS A 16 4.45 -12.89 -16.60
CA LYS A 16 4.55 -14.26 -17.10
C LYS A 16 3.44 -14.42 -18.11
N ASP A 17 3.77 -15.04 -19.25
CA ASP A 17 2.81 -15.38 -20.29
C ASP A 17 1.50 -15.91 -19.68
N PRO A 18 0.33 -15.41 -20.13
CA PRO A 18 -0.99 -15.78 -19.57
C PRO A 18 -1.32 -17.28 -19.69
N LYS A 19 -0.45 -18.08 -20.31
CA LYS A 19 -0.57 -19.54 -20.46
C LYS A 19 -0.17 -20.34 -19.22
N THR A 20 0.41 -19.72 -18.19
CA THR A 20 0.83 -20.45 -16.95
C THR A 20 0.01 -20.09 -15.71
N ALA A 21 -1.01 -19.22 -15.82
CA ALA A 21 -1.87 -18.84 -14.70
C ALA A 21 -3.15 -19.69 -14.57
N ASN A 22 -3.41 -20.61 -15.51
CA ASN A 22 -4.66 -21.38 -15.59
C ASN A 22 -4.47 -22.86 -15.19
N GLU A 23 -3.85 -23.16 -14.05
CA GLU A 23 -3.84 -24.54 -13.52
C GLU A 23 -4.52 -24.72 -12.16
N ASP A 24 -5.01 -23.67 -11.49
CA ASP A 24 -5.68 -23.82 -10.18
C ASP A 24 -6.89 -22.89 -9.97
N VAL A 25 -7.76 -22.74 -10.98
CA VAL A 25 -9.10 -22.17 -10.75
C VAL A 25 -10.15 -23.10 -11.35
N VAL A 26 -10.78 -23.84 -10.46
CA VAL A 26 -12.05 -24.55 -10.66
C VAL A 26 -13.03 -23.75 -11.52
N GLU A 27 -13.60 -24.42 -12.53
CA GLU A 27 -14.62 -23.88 -13.44
C GLU A 27 -15.75 -23.20 -12.66
N ASP A 28 -15.85 -21.87 -12.75
CA ASP A 28 -17.11 -21.15 -12.53
C ASP A 28 -17.57 -20.51 -13.85
N LEU A 29 -18.75 -20.95 -14.28
CA LEU A 29 -19.37 -20.70 -15.57
C LEU A 29 -19.99 -19.30 -15.61
N ASN A 30 -19.17 -18.24 -15.61
CA ASN A 30 -19.60 -16.88 -15.95
C ASN A 30 -18.52 -16.17 -16.79
N ALA A 31 -18.38 -16.64 -18.03
CA ALA A 31 -17.55 -16.04 -19.05
C ALA A 31 -18.21 -14.78 -19.64
N ASP A 32 -18.03 -13.61 -19.02
CA ASP A 32 -18.07 -12.29 -19.69
C ASP A 32 -17.64 -11.11 -18.80
N GLN A 33 -16.57 -11.28 -18.02
CA GLN A 33 -15.76 -10.14 -17.59
C GLN A 33 -14.37 -10.38 -18.15
N GLU A 34 -13.93 -9.52 -19.07
CA GLU A 34 -12.50 -9.33 -19.32
C GLU A 34 -11.87 -9.13 -17.95
N SER A 35 -11.18 -10.15 -17.44
CA SER A 35 -10.43 -10.05 -16.21
C SER A 35 -9.41 -8.94 -16.45
N GLU A 36 -9.66 -7.76 -15.89
CA GLU A 36 -8.73 -6.64 -15.96
C GLU A 36 -7.36 -7.20 -15.59
N GLN A 37 -6.36 -7.02 -16.46
CA GLN A 37 -5.06 -7.61 -16.24
C GLN A 37 -4.39 -6.92 -15.04
N ILE A 38 -4.60 -7.47 -13.84
CA ILE A 38 -4.01 -6.94 -12.61
C ILE A 38 -2.50 -7.24 -12.66
N GLY A 39 -1.70 -6.20 -12.77
CA GLY A 39 -0.24 -6.31 -12.70
C GLY A 39 0.20 -6.80 -11.31
N SER A 40 1.12 -7.77 -11.26
CA SER A 40 1.68 -8.27 -10.00
C SER A 40 2.90 -7.43 -9.58
N MET A 41 3.10 -7.27 -8.26
CA MET A 41 4.27 -6.62 -7.66
C MET A 41 5.02 -7.60 -6.75
N LYS A 42 6.34 -7.46 -6.70
CA LYS A 42 7.23 -8.24 -5.84
C LYS A 42 7.97 -7.31 -4.88
N ILE A 43 7.97 -7.65 -3.58
CA ILE A 43 8.80 -6.97 -2.58
C ILE A 43 10.27 -7.34 -2.81
N THR A 44 11.13 -6.34 -2.92
CA THR A 44 12.58 -6.52 -3.10
C THR A 44 13.38 -6.17 -1.86
N ALA A 45 12.91 -5.21 -1.06
CA ALA A 45 13.54 -4.83 0.19
C ALA A 45 12.54 -4.23 1.18
N GLY A 46 12.94 -4.14 2.45
CA GLY A 46 12.24 -3.37 3.47
C GLY A 46 13.19 -2.36 4.12
N PHE A 47 12.63 -1.29 4.67
CA PHE A 47 13.38 -0.25 5.37
C PHE A 47 12.59 0.29 6.56
N ASP A 48 13.30 0.68 7.61
CA ASP A 48 12.72 1.19 8.85
C ASP A 48 12.91 2.71 8.99
N GLU A 49 13.88 3.29 8.27
CA GLU A 49 14.24 4.71 8.33
C GLU A 49 14.45 5.28 6.93
N MET A 50 14.16 6.57 6.79
CA MET A 50 14.36 7.35 5.56
C MET A 50 15.07 8.65 5.92
N VAL A 51 16.07 9.04 5.13
CA VAL A 51 16.81 10.29 5.31
C VAL A 51 16.46 11.24 4.18
N VAL A 52 16.00 12.44 4.53
CA VAL A 52 15.69 13.52 3.58
C VAL A 52 16.88 14.47 3.50
N TRP A 53 17.39 14.68 2.27
CA TRP A 53 18.55 15.53 2.02
C TRP A 53 18.13 16.84 1.37
N GLY A 54 18.46 17.96 2.00
CA GLY A 54 18.34 19.29 1.42
C GLY A 54 19.64 19.71 0.74
N HIS A 55 19.55 20.49 -0.34
CA HIS A 55 20.70 20.93 -1.13
C HIS A 55 21.66 21.84 -0.34
N GLU A 56 21.17 22.62 0.64
CA GLU A 56 21.98 23.61 1.39
C GLU A 56 21.59 23.77 2.86
N ALA A 57 20.43 23.25 3.27
CA ALA A 57 19.93 23.33 4.62
C ALA A 57 19.37 21.98 5.06
N VAL A 58 19.35 21.75 6.37
CA VAL A 58 18.66 20.59 6.95
C VAL A 58 17.19 20.66 6.54
N ALA A 59 16.67 19.57 5.99
CA ALA A 59 15.26 19.44 5.66
C ALA A 59 14.47 19.35 6.97
N ASP A 60 14.04 20.51 7.47
CA ASP A 60 13.33 20.65 8.73
C ASP A 60 11.81 20.56 8.50
N ALA A 61 11.16 19.55 9.08
CA ALA A 61 9.71 19.39 9.05
C ALA A 61 8.94 20.58 9.64
N SER A 62 9.57 21.39 10.51
CA SER A 62 8.99 22.59 11.10
C SER A 62 8.91 23.76 10.11
N ALA A 63 9.75 23.75 9.07
CA ALA A 63 9.82 24.79 8.05
C ALA A 63 9.31 24.31 6.68
N ASP A 64 9.49 23.02 6.36
CA ASP A 64 9.13 22.43 5.07
C ASP A 64 7.80 21.65 5.16
N PRO A 65 6.72 22.14 4.51
CA PRO A 65 5.42 21.48 4.54
C PRO A 65 5.41 20.11 3.83
N TYR A 66 6.32 19.85 2.89
CA TYR A 66 6.40 18.57 2.20
C TYR A 66 7.02 17.50 3.09
N VAL A 67 8.09 17.85 3.83
CA VAL A 67 8.69 16.96 4.83
C VAL A 67 7.69 16.64 5.92
N ARG A 68 6.99 17.66 6.42
CA ARG A 68 5.93 17.49 7.42
C ARG A 68 4.80 16.57 6.94
N SER A 69 4.33 16.78 5.70
CA SER A 69 3.22 15.99 5.15
C SER A 69 3.55 14.50 5.10
N MET A 70 4.81 14.11 4.86
CA MET A 70 5.21 12.70 4.85
C MET A 70 5.02 11.99 6.21
N GLU A 71 5.14 12.73 7.31
CA GLU A 71 4.99 12.19 8.68
C GLU A 71 3.56 12.30 9.21
N GLU A 72 2.89 13.41 8.92
CA GLU A 72 1.57 13.72 9.46
C GLU A 72 0.43 13.05 8.67
N TRP A 73 0.60 12.83 7.36
CA TRP A 73 -0.48 12.30 6.52
C TRP A 73 -0.96 10.93 6.98
N LEU A 74 -0.04 10.03 7.36
CA LEU A 74 -0.40 8.69 7.83
C LEU A 74 -1.24 8.75 9.11
N GLN A 75 -0.90 9.65 10.04
CA GLN A 75 -1.65 9.84 11.29
C GLN A 75 -3.03 10.45 11.03
N MET A 76 -3.12 11.40 10.09
CA MET A 76 -4.40 11.98 9.68
C MET A 76 -5.30 10.94 8.99
N ALA A 77 -4.74 10.17 8.06
CA ALA A 77 -5.47 9.15 7.32
C ALA A 77 -6.01 8.05 8.25
N ASP A 78 -5.21 7.63 9.24
CA ASP A 78 -5.63 6.67 10.27
C ASP A 78 -6.86 7.16 11.02
N ARG A 79 -6.87 8.42 11.46
CA ARG A 79 -8.03 9.02 12.15
C ARG A 79 -9.28 9.12 11.28
N ILE A 80 -9.14 9.45 10.00
CA ILE A 80 -10.28 9.56 9.07
C ILE A 80 -10.91 8.19 8.80
N HIS A 81 -10.08 7.14 8.68
CA HIS A 81 -10.52 5.80 8.32
C HIS A 81 -10.69 4.85 9.52
N SER A 82 -10.63 5.38 10.75
CA SER A 82 -10.91 4.65 11.98
C SER A 82 -12.42 4.52 12.20
N TYR A 83 -13.04 3.51 11.59
CA TYR A 83 -14.45 3.22 11.82
C TYR A 83 -14.66 2.46 13.13
N SER A 84 -15.61 2.93 13.96
CA SER A 84 -16.08 2.14 15.11
C SER A 84 -16.76 0.87 14.57
N PRO A 85 -16.53 -0.31 15.16
CA PRO A 85 -17.33 -1.47 14.84
C PRO A 85 -18.80 -1.14 15.17
N SER A 86 -19.66 -1.20 14.16
CA SER A 86 -21.10 -0.97 14.31
C SER A 86 -21.65 -1.96 15.34
N ALA A 87 -22.30 -1.46 16.39
CA ALA A 87 -22.94 -2.24 17.43
C ALA A 87 -24.26 -2.91 16.96
N ASP A 88 -24.25 -3.54 15.78
CA ASP A 88 -25.38 -4.24 15.18
C ASP A 88 -24.95 -5.62 14.68
N THR A 89 -24.60 -6.52 15.60
CA THR A 89 -24.69 -7.98 15.40
C THR A 89 -24.86 -8.63 16.77
N THR A 90 -26.04 -8.46 17.37
CA THR A 90 -26.59 -9.40 18.35
C THR A 90 -28.11 -9.34 18.27
N GLN A 91 -28.66 -10.03 17.27
CA GLN A 91 -29.97 -10.68 17.39
C GLN A 91 -29.91 -12.00 16.62
N LYS A 92 -29.71 -13.10 17.35
CA LYS A 92 -30.36 -14.37 17.05
C LYS A 92 -30.56 -15.15 18.35
#